data_AF-A0A960K1H7-F1
#
_entry.id   AF-A0A960K1H7-F1
#
_cell.length_a   1.000
_cell.length_b   1.000
_cell.length_c   1.000
_cell.angle_alpha   90.00
_cell.angle_beta   90.00
_cell.angle_gamma   90.00
#
_symmetry.space_group_name_H-M   'P 1'
#
loop_
_entity.id
_entity.type
_entity.pdbx_description
1 polymer ?
#
loop_
_entity_poly.entity_id
_entity_poly.type
_entity_poly.pdbx_seq_one_letter_code
_entity_poly.pdbx_strand_id
1 'polypeptide(L)'
;KVVRVQSMGIRSTIVRTLDDEALIVPNAELVQSVVTNFTLKDTLYRRRVTVGVAYESDLRQVDAVLNRTAKDLSWRCPEPEPRVLLRAFGSSSVDFEVSVWIDDPWRMARRRSDLHHAVWWALKEAGITIAFPQLDVHFDASLKQLLAEAAGGQRRGEADG
;
A
#
# COMPACT_ATOMS: atom_id res chain seq x y z
N LYS A 1 -20.22 -0.27 -2.36
CA LYS A 1 -19.77 0.56 -3.52
C LYS A 1 -19.98 2.03 -3.14
N VAL A 2 -19.07 2.93 -3.52
CA VAL A 2 -19.25 4.37 -3.27
C VAL A 2 -19.98 4.97 -4.46
N VAL A 3 -21.02 5.77 -4.19
CA VAL A 3 -21.87 6.38 -5.21
C VAL A 3 -22.21 7.82 -4.82
N ARG A 4 -22.49 8.66 -5.80
CA ARG A 4 -22.97 10.04 -5.60
C ARG A 4 -24.45 10.09 -5.92
N VAL A 5 -25.27 10.60 -5.01
CA VAL A 5 -26.71 10.78 -5.26
C VAL A 5 -26.92 11.90 -6.28
N GLN A 6 -27.68 11.63 -7.34
CA GLN A 6 -28.07 12.64 -8.34
C GLN A 6 -29.47 13.18 -8.07
N SER A 7 -30.42 12.30 -7.77
CA SER A 7 -31.80 12.69 -7.44
C SER A 7 -32.48 11.62 -6.60
N MET A 8 -33.31 12.04 -5.66
CA MET A 8 -34.14 11.14 -4.85
C MET A 8 -35.61 11.33 -5.22
N GLY A 9 -36.24 10.24 -5.68
CA GLY A 9 -37.68 10.17 -5.92
C GLY A 9 -38.39 9.35 -4.84
N ILE A 10 -39.72 9.27 -4.93
CA ILE A 10 -40.56 8.58 -3.92
C ILE A 10 -40.29 7.06 -3.89
N ARG A 11 -40.04 6.45 -5.07
CA ARG A 11 -39.84 4.99 -5.19
C ARG A 11 -38.40 4.58 -5.41
N SER A 12 -37.59 5.46 -6.00
CA SER A 12 -36.21 5.17 -6.36
C SER A 12 -35.32 6.39 -6.22
N THR A 13 -34.03 6.12 -6.03
CA THR A 13 -32.96 7.10 -6.00
C THR A 13 -32.01 6.84 -7.17
N ILE A 14 -31.68 7.88 -7.92
CA ILE A 14 -30.69 7.82 -9.00
C ILE A 14 -29.33 8.16 -8.40
N VAL A 15 -28.37 7.27 -8.56
CA VAL A 15 -26.99 7.45 -8.09
C VAL A 15 -26.01 7.27 -9.24
N ARG A 16 -24.86 7.93 -9.16
CA ARG A 16 -23.75 7.80 -10.11
C ARG A 16 -22.59 7.06 -9.47
N THR A 17 -22.02 6.09 -10.17
CA THR A 17 -20.84 5.33 -9.75
C THR A 17 -19.54 6.06 -10.08
N LEU A 18 -18.40 5.57 -9.57
CA LEU A 18 -17.08 6.09 -9.93
C LEU A 18 -16.73 5.89 -11.41
N ASP A 19 -17.41 4.96 -12.07
CA ASP A 19 -17.27 4.64 -13.50
C ASP A 19 -18.26 5.43 -14.37
N ASP A 20 -18.83 6.51 -13.82
CA ASP A 20 -19.84 7.39 -14.45
C ASP A 20 -21.16 6.71 -14.86
N GLU A 21 -21.42 5.48 -14.38
CA GLU A 21 -22.67 4.77 -14.63
C GLU A 21 -23.81 5.35 -13.78
N ALA A 22 -25.00 5.47 -14.36
CA ALA A 22 -26.22 5.81 -13.64
C ALA A 22 -26.94 4.55 -13.16
N LEU A 23 -27.15 4.43 -11.86
CA LEU A 23 -27.88 3.34 -11.23
C LEU A 23 -29.19 3.86 -10.62
N ILE A 24 -30.27 3.11 -10.84
CA ILE A 24 -31.58 3.38 -10.23
C ILE A 24 -31.74 2.38 -9.08
N VAL A 25 -31.73 2.90 -7.86
CA VAL A 25 -31.82 2.08 -6.64
C VAL A 25 -33.22 2.23 -6.03
N PRO A 26 -34.00 1.16 -5.84
CA PRO A 26 -35.26 1.22 -5.12
C PRO A 26 -35.06 1.66 -3.67
N ASN A 27 -35.90 2.57 -3.17
CA ASN A 27 -35.75 3.09 -1.81
C ASN A 27 -35.89 1.99 -0.73
N ALA A 28 -36.67 0.95 -1.01
CA ALA A 28 -36.83 -0.21 -0.12
C ALA A 28 -35.49 -0.92 0.16
N GLU A 29 -34.61 -1.00 -0.83
CA GLU A 29 -33.28 -1.63 -0.70
C GLU A 29 -32.33 -0.78 0.15
N LEU A 30 -32.44 0.55 0.04
CA LEU A 30 -31.65 1.50 0.84
C LEU A 30 -32.02 1.46 2.32
N VAL A 31 -33.30 1.28 2.65
CA VAL A 31 -33.77 1.22 4.05
C VAL A 31 -33.37 -0.10 4.72
N GLN A 32 -33.29 -1.19 3.95
CA GLN A 32 -32.92 -2.51 4.45
C GLN A 32 -31.39 -2.67 4.63
N SER A 33 -30.59 -1.83 3.97
CA SER A 33 -29.13 -1.96 3.92
C SER A 33 -28.43 -0.93 4.81
N VAL A 34 -27.26 -1.28 5.37
CA VAL A 34 -26.40 -0.31 6.06
C VAL A 34 -25.76 0.62 5.04
N VAL A 35 -26.14 1.90 5.04
CA VAL A 35 -25.60 2.93 4.14
C VAL A 35 -24.65 3.84 4.90
N THR A 36 -23.37 3.84 4.50
CA THR A 36 -22.40 4.84 4.99
C THR A 36 -22.61 6.15 4.24
N ASN A 37 -23.12 7.17 4.92
CA ASN A 37 -23.21 8.52 4.36
C ASN A 37 -21.88 9.26 4.58
N PHE A 38 -21.21 9.55 3.47
CA PHE A 38 -19.94 10.24 3.48
C PHE A 38 -20.12 11.76 3.74
N THR A 39 -21.20 12.39 3.31
CA THR A 39 -21.38 13.86 3.34
C THR A 39 -22.23 14.38 4.50
N LEU A 40 -22.54 13.57 5.52
CA LEU A 40 -23.56 13.91 6.53
C LEU A 40 -23.09 14.93 7.58
N LYS A 41 -21.88 14.80 8.15
CA LYS A 41 -21.35 15.71 9.19
C LYS A 41 -19.82 15.80 9.24
N ASP A 42 -19.10 14.68 9.16
CA ASP A 42 -17.64 14.65 9.08
C ASP A 42 -17.21 14.24 7.67
N THR A 43 -16.55 15.15 6.95
CA THR A 43 -15.99 14.88 5.61
C THR A 43 -14.61 14.23 5.68
N LEU A 44 -14.11 13.91 6.87
CA LEU A 44 -12.76 13.38 7.08
C LEU A 44 -12.70 11.87 6.88
N TYR A 45 -11.97 11.41 5.85
CA TYR A 45 -11.72 10.00 5.59
C TYR A 45 -10.27 9.64 5.79
N ARG A 46 -10.04 8.65 6.67
CA ARG A 46 -8.71 8.04 6.81
C ARG A 46 -8.42 7.13 5.61
N ARG A 47 -7.31 7.40 4.92
CA ARG A 47 -6.70 6.54 3.91
C ARG A 47 -5.45 5.91 4.47
N ARG A 48 -5.24 4.64 4.13
CA ARG A 48 -4.15 3.81 4.63
C ARG A 48 -3.41 3.20 3.45
N VAL A 49 -2.10 3.16 3.57
CA VAL A 49 -1.18 2.44 2.68
C VAL A 49 -0.26 1.62 3.56
N THR A 50 0.00 0.39 3.17
CA THR A 50 0.95 -0.50 3.85
C THR A 50 2.18 -0.67 2.98
N VAL A 51 3.36 -0.59 3.59
CA VAL A 51 4.65 -0.82 2.92
C VAL A 51 5.52 -1.72 3.78
N GLY A 52 6.11 -2.75 3.17
CA GLY A 52 7.07 -3.63 3.82
C GLY A 52 8.50 -3.19 3.49
N VAL A 53 9.33 -2.96 4.51
CA VAL A 53 10.75 -2.66 4.34
C VAL A 53 11.61 -3.87 4.74
N ALA A 54 12.83 -3.97 4.19
CA ALA A 54 13.74 -5.04 4.55
C ALA A 54 14.11 -4.99 6.05
N TYR A 55 14.29 -6.15 6.67
CA TYR A 55 14.66 -6.27 8.10
C TYR A 55 15.98 -5.58 8.47
N GLU A 56 16.87 -5.40 7.50
CA GLU A 56 18.16 -4.72 7.65
C GLU A 56 18.04 -3.19 7.69
N SER A 57 16.85 -2.63 7.43
CA SER A 57 16.63 -1.18 7.40
C SER A 57 16.63 -0.57 8.80
N ASP A 58 17.14 0.66 8.94
CA ASP A 58 16.98 1.43 10.18
C ASP A 58 15.52 1.89 10.35
N LEU A 59 14.79 1.21 11.26
CA LEU A 59 13.38 1.48 11.52
C LEU A 59 13.11 2.91 12.00
N ARG A 60 14.08 3.57 12.66
CA ARG A 60 13.92 4.97 13.07
C ARG A 60 13.99 5.91 11.87
N GLN A 61 14.89 5.63 10.93
CA GLN A 61 14.98 6.37 9.67
C GLN A 61 13.71 6.16 8.83
N VAL A 62 13.21 4.92 8.74
CA VAL A 62 11.97 4.58 8.04
C VAL A 62 10.80 5.39 8.61
N ASP A 63 10.61 5.36 9.92
CA ASP A 63 9.52 6.08 10.58
C ASP A 63 9.61 7.60 10.33
N ALA A 64 10.81 8.18 10.43
CA ALA A 64 11.02 9.60 10.16
C ALA A 64 10.70 9.99 8.71
N VAL A 65 11.17 9.20 7.73
CA VAL A 65 10.92 9.42 6.30
C VAL A 65 9.44 9.31 5.98
N LEU A 66 8.77 8.27 6.47
CA LEU A 66 7.34 8.05 6.23
C LEU A 66 6.49 9.15 6.88
N ASN A 67 6.81 9.57 8.11
CA ASN A 67 6.09 10.64 8.79
C ASN A 67 6.23 11.97 8.05
N ARG A 68 7.46 12.34 7.67
CA ARG A 68 7.72 13.55 6.88
C ARG A 68 6.95 13.53 5.57
N THR A 69 7.08 12.43 4.82
CA THR A 69 6.39 12.25 3.53
C THR A 69 4.88 12.41 3.70
N ALA A 70 4.29 11.77 4.72
CA ALA A 70 2.86 11.87 4.97
C ALA A 70 2.43 13.29 5.39
N LYS A 71 3.28 14.04 6.11
CA LYS A 71 3.02 15.43 6.52
C LYS A 71 3.08 16.40 5.34
N ASP A 72 3.97 16.19 4.39
CA ASP A 72 4.26 17.09 3.25
C ASP A 72 3.26 16.96 2.08
N LEU A 73 2.29 16.03 2.17
CA LEU A 73 1.26 15.85 1.13
C LEU A 73 0.28 17.02 1.11
N SER A 74 0.40 17.91 0.13
CA SER A 74 -0.42 19.12 0.01
C SER A 74 -1.94 18.88 -0.09
N TRP A 75 -2.36 17.70 -0.52
CA TRP A 75 -3.77 17.35 -0.70
C TRP A 75 -4.41 16.69 0.52
N ARG A 76 -3.66 16.42 1.58
CA ARG A 76 -4.23 15.86 2.82
C ARG A 76 -4.94 16.94 3.61
N CYS A 77 -5.85 16.55 4.49
CA CYS A 77 -6.37 17.42 5.53
C CYS A 77 -5.25 17.72 6.56
N PRO A 78 -5.04 19.00 6.95
CA PRO A 78 -4.02 19.37 7.94
C PRO A 78 -4.25 18.68 9.29
N GLU A 79 -5.52 18.61 9.70
CA GLU A 79 -5.98 17.90 10.89
C GLU A 79 -7.01 16.82 10.50
N PRO A 80 -6.95 15.61 11.08
CA PRO A 80 -5.94 15.12 12.02
C PRO A 80 -4.54 14.92 11.42
N GLU A 81 -3.50 14.91 12.27
CA GLU A 81 -2.14 14.59 11.82
C GLU A 81 -2.05 13.17 11.22
N PRO A 82 -1.18 12.96 10.22
CA PRO A 82 -0.87 11.63 9.71
C PRO A 82 -0.39 10.69 10.80
N ARG A 83 -0.59 9.39 10.60
CA ARG A 83 -0.09 8.36 11.51
C ARG A 83 0.75 7.35 10.75
N VAL A 84 1.96 7.12 11.21
CA VAL A 84 2.81 6.01 10.78
C VAL A 84 2.89 5.02 11.93
N LEU A 85 2.65 3.74 11.64
CA LEU A 85 2.67 2.67 12.63
C LEU A 85 3.41 1.47 12.07
N LEU A 86 4.36 0.93 12.82
CA LEU A 86 4.82 -0.45 12.60
C LEU A 86 3.67 -1.38 12.98
N ARG A 87 3.18 -2.13 12.00
CA ARG A 87 2.00 -2.99 12.14
C ARG A 87 2.34 -4.41 12.51
N ALA A 88 3.32 -4.98 11.82
CA ALA A 88 3.67 -6.38 11.96
C ALA A 88 5.12 -6.64 11.51
N PHE A 89 5.64 -7.78 11.96
CA PHE A 89 6.83 -8.41 11.42
C PHE A 89 6.35 -9.52 10.48
N GLY A 90 6.43 -9.28 9.18
CA GLY A 90 6.04 -10.21 8.12
C GLY A 90 7.11 -11.28 7.86
N SER A 91 6.82 -12.23 6.97
CA SER A 91 7.74 -13.34 6.68
C SER A 91 9.07 -12.89 6.07
N SER A 92 9.07 -11.79 5.32
CA SER A 92 10.25 -11.24 4.65
C SER A 92 10.34 -9.71 4.73
N SER A 93 9.51 -9.07 5.56
CA SER A 93 9.39 -7.62 5.67
C SER A 93 9.04 -7.16 7.08
N VAL A 94 9.40 -5.92 7.41
CA VAL A 94 8.81 -5.17 8.53
C VAL A 94 7.73 -4.26 7.94
N ASP A 95 6.48 -4.45 8.37
CA ASP A 95 5.33 -3.82 7.74
C ASP A 95 4.96 -2.52 8.46
N PHE A 96 4.97 -1.42 7.73
CA PHE A 96 4.52 -0.11 8.17
C PHE A 96 3.18 0.24 7.54
N GLU A 97 2.28 0.83 8.32
CA GLU A 97 1.07 1.49 7.80
C GLU A 97 1.22 3.00 7.91
N VAL A 98 1.03 3.67 6.78
CA VAL A 98 0.93 5.13 6.69
C VAL A 98 -0.53 5.51 6.50
N SER A 99 -1.03 6.38 7.37
CA SER A 99 -2.39 6.88 7.38
C SER A 99 -2.47 8.39 7.21
N VAL A 100 -3.32 8.86 6.31
CA VAL A 100 -3.62 10.29 6.10
C VAL A 100 -5.12 10.51 6.04
N TRP A 101 -5.57 11.74 6.27
CA TRP A 101 -6.98 12.12 6.14
C TRP A 101 -7.21 12.94 4.89
N ILE A 102 -8.35 12.72 4.22
CA ILE A 102 -8.80 13.46 3.04
C ILE A 102 -10.26 13.90 3.23
N ASP A 103 -10.66 14.97 2.55
CA ASP A 103 -12.01 15.56 2.60
C ASP A 103 -12.90 15.15 1.41
N ASP A 104 -12.29 14.69 0.31
CA ASP A 104 -12.99 14.27 -0.90
C ASP A 104 -13.03 12.73 -1.04
N PRO A 105 -14.18 12.08 -0.79
CA PRO A 105 -14.31 10.65 -0.95
C PRO A 105 -14.30 10.24 -2.43
N TRP A 106 -14.69 11.11 -3.36
CA TRP A 106 -14.72 10.79 -4.79
C TRP A 106 -13.31 10.54 -5.34
N ARG A 107 -12.30 11.24 -4.79
CA ARG A 107 -10.89 11.09 -5.18
C ARG A 107 -10.17 9.98 -4.42
N MET A 108 -10.86 9.17 -3.61
CA MET A 108 -10.20 8.24 -2.70
C MET A 108 -9.20 7.28 -3.36
N ALA A 109 -9.56 6.74 -4.53
CA ALA A 109 -8.70 5.81 -5.26
C ALA A 109 -7.43 6.51 -5.76
N ARG A 110 -7.60 7.73 -6.30
CA ARG A 110 -6.50 8.56 -6.76
C ARG A 110 -5.57 8.96 -5.63
N ARG A 111 -6.11 9.46 -4.51
CA ARG A 111 -5.32 9.85 -3.32
C ARG A 111 -4.55 8.68 -2.72
N ARG A 112 -5.12 7.47 -2.73
CA ARG A 112 -4.41 6.26 -2.32
C ARG A 112 -3.24 5.94 -3.26
N SER A 113 -3.41 6.12 -4.56
CA SER A 113 -2.33 5.94 -5.54
C SER A 113 -1.24 6.98 -5.35
N ASP A 114 -1.62 8.25 -5.18
CA ASP A 114 -0.68 9.35 -4.95
C ASP A 114 0.14 9.09 -3.66
N LEU A 115 -0.49 8.58 -2.60
CA LEU A 115 0.19 8.17 -1.36
C LEU A 115 1.19 7.04 -1.57
N HIS A 116 0.83 5.98 -2.32
CA HIS A 116 1.78 4.92 -2.66
C HIS A 116 3.00 5.47 -3.41
N HIS A 117 2.78 6.35 -4.39
CA HIS A 117 3.87 6.95 -5.16
C HIS A 117 4.77 7.80 -4.26
N ALA A 118 4.19 8.62 -3.39
CA ALA A 118 4.96 9.45 -2.46
C ALA A 118 5.82 8.59 -1.52
N VAL A 119 5.24 7.54 -0.93
CA VAL A 119 5.96 6.59 -0.07
C VAL A 119 7.09 5.88 -0.85
N TRP A 120 6.79 5.40 -2.06
CA TRP A 120 7.77 4.73 -2.90
C TRP A 120 9.00 5.62 -3.18
N TRP A 121 8.78 6.85 -3.65
CA TRP A 121 9.87 7.75 -3.97
C TRP A 121 10.65 8.18 -2.72
N ALA A 122 9.95 8.50 -1.63
CA ALA A 122 10.60 8.89 -0.39
C ALA A 122 11.51 7.79 0.19
N LEU A 123 11.06 6.53 0.19
CA LEU A 123 11.88 5.41 0.62
C LEU A 123 13.08 5.20 -0.31
N LYS A 124 12.86 5.29 -1.61
CA LYS A 124 13.93 5.13 -2.62
C LYS A 124 15.00 6.22 -2.52
N GLU A 125 14.60 7.48 -2.34
CA GLU A 125 15.51 8.61 -2.15
C GLU A 125 16.29 8.53 -0.83
N ALA A 126 15.68 7.96 0.22
CA ALA A 126 16.34 7.72 1.50
C ALA A 126 17.26 6.49 1.51
N GLY A 127 17.34 5.73 0.39
CA GLY A 127 18.12 4.50 0.31
C GLY A 127 17.53 3.32 1.08
N ILE A 128 16.23 3.37 1.40
CA ILE A 128 15.54 2.32 2.15
C ILE A 128 15.02 1.26 1.16
N THR A 129 15.43 0.02 1.37
CA THR A 129 15.02 -1.11 0.54
C THR A 129 13.61 -1.57 0.91
N ILE A 130 12.71 -1.50 -0.08
CA ILE A 130 11.39 -2.12 0.01
C ILE A 130 11.59 -3.64 -0.10
N ALA A 131 11.03 -4.37 0.86
CA ALA A 131 11.16 -5.81 0.91
C ALA A 131 10.46 -6.48 -0.27
N PHE A 132 11.09 -7.53 -0.77
CA PHE A 132 10.51 -8.48 -1.71
C PHE A 132 10.56 -9.87 -1.07
N PRO A 133 9.72 -10.83 -1.50
CA PRO A 133 9.75 -12.18 -0.97
C PRO A 133 11.16 -12.78 -1.08
N GLN A 134 11.74 -13.22 0.04
CA GLN A 134 13.03 -13.90 0.08
C GLN A 134 12.79 -15.41 0.10
N LEU A 135 13.56 -16.15 -0.70
CA LEU A 135 13.58 -17.61 -0.72
C LEU A 135 14.98 -18.06 -0.29
N ASP A 136 15.09 -18.57 0.93
CA ASP A 136 16.31 -19.21 1.40
C ASP A 136 16.34 -20.67 0.95
N VAL A 137 17.37 -21.02 0.17
CA VAL A 137 17.61 -22.39 -0.30
C VAL A 137 18.75 -22.99 0.49
N HIS A 138 18.42 -23.99 1.33
CA HIS A 138 19.43 -24.77 2.05
C HIS A 138 19.85 -25.97 1.20
N PHE A 139 21.11 -25.96 0.75
CA PHE A 139 21.70 -27.10 0.06
C PHE A 139 22.28 -28.12 1.04
N ASP A 140 21.99 -29.40 0.81
CA ASP A 140 22.59 -30.51 1.54
C ASP A 140 24.10 -30.61 1.30
N ALA A 141 24.81 -31.19 2.27
CA ALA A 141 26.27 -31.32 2.23
C ALA A 141 26.77 -32.09 0.99
N SER A 142 26.03 -33.12 0.56
CA SER A 142 26.36 -33.90 -0.64
C SER A 142 26.30 -33.06 -1.92
N LEU A 143 25.30 -32.18 -2.04
CA LEU A 143 25.14 -31.28 -3.18
C LEU A 143 26.19 -30.17 -3.16
N LYS A 144 26.56 -29.65 -1.98
CA LYS A 144 27.66 -28.70 -1.85
C LYS A 144 29.00 -29.29 -2.31
N GLN A 145 29.24 -30.56 -1.99
CA GLN A 145 30.47 -31.25 -2.38
C GLN A 145 30.53 -31.52 -3.89
N LEU A 146 29.42 -31.97 -4.48
CA LEU A 146 29.31 -32.15 -5.94
C LEU A 146 29.51 -30.84 -6.71
N LEU A 147 28.95 -29.72 -6.21
CA LEU A 147 29.14 -28.40 -6.83
C LEU A 147 30.60 -27.91 -6.71
N ALA A 148 31.28 -28.18 -5.59
CA ALA A 148 32.68 -27.83 -5.39
C ALA A 148 33.62 -28.64 -6.30
N GLU A 149 33.34 -29.93 -6.48
CA GLU A 149 34.10 -30.82 -7.38
C GLU A 149 33.89 -30.44 -8.85
N ALA A 150 32.66 -30.10 -9.26
CA ALA A 150 32.36 -29.62 -10.60
C ALA A 150 33.04 -28.27 -10.91
N ALA A 151 33.06 -27.33 -9.97
CA ALA A 151 33.73 -26.04 -10.13
C ALA A 151 35.27 -26.16 -10.16
N GLY A 152 35.85 -27.18 -9.50
CA GLY A 152 37.29 -27.46 -9.51
C GLY A 152 37.80 -28.18 -10.75
N GLY A 153 36.94 -28.91 -11.46
CA GLY A 153 37.31 -29.71 -12.64
C GLY A 153 37.63 -28.91 -13.91
N GLN A 154 37.12 -27.67 -14.03
CA GLN A 154 37.28 -26.86 -15.24
C GLN A 154 38.64 -26.16 -15.39
N ARG A 155 39.54 -26.21 -14.39
CA ARG A 155 40.89 -25.60 -14.46
C ARG A 155 41.99 -26.55 -14.92
N ARG A 156 41.69 -27.81 -15.23
CA ARG A 156 42.72 -28.83 -15.58
C ARG A 156 42.85 -29.16 -17.06
N GLY A 157 42.10 -28.49 -17.94
CA GLY A 157 42.06 -28.79 -19.38
C GLY A 157 42.78 -27.82 -20.32
N GLU A 158 43.45 -26.77 -19.80
CA GLU A 158 43.98 -25.67 -20.64
C GLU A 158 45.49 -25.43 -20.43
N ALA A 159 46.25 -26.47 -20.06
CA ALA A 159 47.69 -26.40 -19.83
C ALA A 159 48.48 -27.49 -20.59
N ASP A 160 48.02 -27.86 -21.78
CA ASP A 160 48.80 -28.68 -22.71
C ASP A 160 48.62 -28.11 -24.13
N GLY A 161 49.56 -27.25 -24.52
CA GLY A 161 49.62 -26.54 -25.80
C GLY A 161 51.00 -25.90 -25.98
#